data_AF-A0A9Y2AGK4-F1
#
_entry.id   AF-A0A9Y2AGK4-F1
#
_cell.length_a   1.000
_cell.length_b   1.000
_cell.length_c   1.000
_cell.angle_alpha   90.00
_cell.angle_beta   90.00
_cell.angle_gamma   90.00
#
_symmetry.space_group_name_H-M   'P 1'
#
loop_
_entity.id
_entity.type
_entity.pdbx_description
1 polymer ?
#
loop_
_entity_poly.entity_id
_entity_poly.type
_entity_poly.pdbx_seq_one_letter_code
_entity_poly.pdbx_strand_id
1 'polypeptide(L)'
;MSAHLADVPGVADPSSWTVEDSDGYDPCADLSWITLIGGGTGSSPRQQMLFHQGDYLGTTTSKPIGFHPATQRLTDSSIQVTYTYVEGDESNAEARGRAVSTYTWNPDTESIDHAGEWPPGIG
;
A
#
# COMPACT_ATOMS: atom_id res chain seq x y z
N MET A 1 -11.47 15.25 -2.29
CA MET A 1 -11.75 14.88 -0.89
C MET A 1 -10.48 14.31 -0.28
N SER A 2 -9.90 14.99 0.72
CA SER A 2 -8.73 14.48 1.44
C SER A 2 -9.07 13.21 2.21
N ALA A 3 -8.21 12.20 2.18
CA ALA A 3 -8.38 10.99 3.00
C ALA A 3 -8.36 11.34 4.49
N HIS A 4 -9.27 10.76 5.28
CA HIS A 4 -9.13 10.70 6.74
C HIS A 4 -8.49 9.37 7.13
N LEU A 5 -7.47 9.39 8.01
CA LEU A 5 -6.79 8.17 8.46
C LEU A 5 -7.74 7.14 9.10
N ALA A 6 -8.87 7.59 9.66
CA ALA A 6 -9.91 6.72 10.22
C ALA A 6 -10.64 5.87 9.17
N ASP A 7 -10.60 6.28 7.90
CA ASP A 7 -11.23 5.57 6.79
C ASP A 7 -10.28 4.57 6.11
N VAL A 8 -9.01 4.51 6.55
CA VAL A 8 -7.99 3.65 5.94
C VAL A 8 -8.10 2.23 6.52
N PRO A 9 -8.32 1.20 5.69
CA PRO A 9 -8.37 -0.19 6.15
C PRO A 9 -7.14 -0.58 6.98
N GLY A 10 -7.38 -1.18 8.15
CA GLY A 10 -6.32 -1.64 9.03
C GLY A 10 -5.66 -0.57 9.93
N VAL A 11 -6.09 0.69 9.84
CA VAL A 11 -5.63 1.80 10.69
C VAL A 11 -6.63 2.00 11.84
N ALA A 12 -6.55 1.17 12.88
CA ALA A 12 -7.53 1.17 13.98
C ALA A 12 -7.38 2.32 14.99
N ASP A 13 -6.16 2.79 15.23
CA ASP A 13 -5.88 3.97 16.07
C ASP A 13 -5.09 4.98 15.24
N PRO A 14 -5.77 5.93 14.55
CA PRO A 14 -5.13 6.90 13.67
C PRO A 14 -3.99 7.70 14.32
N SER A 15 -4.03 7.89 15.65
CA SER A 15 -2.98 8.63 16.37
C SER A 15 -1.64 7.90 16.43
N SER A 16 -1.66 6.58 16.20
CA SER A 16 -0.47 5.73 16.17
C SER A 16 0.16 5.59 14.78
N TRP A 17 -0.42 6.24 13.76
CA TRP A 17 0.03 6.16 12.37
C TRP A 17 0.54 7.51 11.87
N THR A 18 1.61 7.44 11.09
CA THR A 18 2.21 8.62 10.43
C THR A 18 2.58 8.31 8.99
N VAL A 19 2.73 9.34 8.17
CA VAL A 19 3.33 9.21 6.83
C VAL A 19 4.78 8.78 6.98
N GLU A 20 5.14 7.63 6.41
CA GLU A 20 6.52 7.14 6.31
C GLU A 20 7.18 7.68 5.05
N ASP A 21 6.47 7.58 3.92
CA ASP A 21 6.95 7.98 2.60
C ASP A 21 5.78 8.55 1.77
N SER A 22 6.02 9.69 1.14
CA SER A 22 5.09 10.36 0.23
C SER A 22 5.74 10.73 -1.11
N ASP A 23 6.93 10.22 -1.43
CA ASP A 23 7.64 10.55 -2.67
C ASP A 23 6.87 10.07 -3.92
N GLY A 24 6.04 9.03 -3.76
CA GLY A 24 5.13 8.54 -4.79
C GLY A 24 3.83 9.33 -4.97
N TYR A 25 3.59 10.34 -4.12
CA TYR A 25 2.36 11.12 -4.13
C TYR A 25 2.44 12.30 -5.09
N ASP A 26 1.42 12.43 -5.92
CA ASP A 26 1.20 13.58 -6.81
C ASP A 26 -0.31 13.82 -6.89
N PRO A 27 -0.81 15.01 -6.47
CA PRO A 27 -2.22 15.34 -6.51
C PRO A 27 -2.76 15.57 -7.92
N CYS A 28 -1.92 15.55 -8.96
CA CYS A 28 -2.31 15.70 -10.36
C CYS A 28 -2.17 14.41 -11.17
N ALA A 29 -1.58 13.35 -10.60
CA ALA A 29 -1.37 12.08 -11.30
C ALA A 29 -2.63 11.21 -11.33
N ASP A 30 -2.76 10.40 -12.39
CA ASP A 30 -3.87 9.45 -12.53
C ASP A 30 -3.82 8.34 -11.48
N LEU A 31 -2.62 7.93 -11.03
CA LEU A 31 -2.48 7.09 -9.86
C LEU A 31 -1.27 7.54 -9.06
N SER A 32 -1.43 7.79 -7.77
CA SER A 32 -0.34 8.10 -6.85
C SER A 32 -0.55 7.39 -5.51
N TRP A 33 0.48 7.37 -4.66
CA TRP A 33 0.40 6.63 -3.39
C TRP A 33 1.13 7.32 -2.25
N ILE A 34 0.73 6.98 -1.03
CA ILE A 34 1.40 7.35 0.22
C ILE A 34 1.58 6.08 1.04
N THR A 35 2.76 5.88 1.63
CA THR A 35 3.02 4.79 2.58
C THR A 35 2.94 5.33 4.00
N LEU A 36 2.09 4.71 4.81
CA LEU A 36 1.95 4.96 6.23
C LEU A 36 2.69 3.88 7.03
N ILE A 37 3.17 4.25 8.22
CA ILE A 37 3.73 3.33 9.22
C ILE A 37 2.94 3.43 10.53
N GLY A 38 2.59 2.28 11.11
CA GLY A 38 1.90 2.17 12.39
C GLY A 38 2.87 1.80 13.52
N GLY A 39 3.07 2.71 14.48
CA GLY A 39 4.12 2.58 15.50
C GLY A 39 5.53 2.71 14.90
N GLY A 40 6.47 3.39 15.55
CA GLY A 40 7.79 3.69 14.95
C GLY A 40 8.91 2.69 15.29
N THR A 41 8.84 1.43 14.85
CA THR A 41 9.89 0.42 15.06
C THR A 41 10.15 -0.42 13.79
N GLY A 42 11.27 -1.13 13.71
CA GLY A 42 11.68 -1.85 12.49
C GLY A 42 10.70 -2.92 11.98
N SER A 43 9.89 -3.53 12.86
CA SER A 43 8.84 -4.51 12.52
C SER A 43 7.43 -3.92 12.52
N SER A 44 7.33 -2.60 12.34
CA SER A 44 6.04 -1.94 12.34
C SER A 44 5.21 -2.27 11.09
N PRO A 45 3.88 -2.37 11.23
CA PRO A 45 2.99 -2.47 10.08
C PRO A 45 3.07 -1.23 9.20
N ARG A 46 3.00 -1.43 7.88
CA ARG A 46 2.86 -0.39 6.86
C ARG A 46 1.54 -0.56 6.13
N GLN A 47 0.94 0.54 5.71
CA GLN A 47 -0.25 0.54 4.88
C GLN A 47 -0.05 1.53 3.73
N GLN A 48 -0.32 1.12 2.51
CA GLN A 48 -0.14 1.97 1.34
C GLN A 48 -1.49 2.41 0.78
N MET A 49 -1.72 3.72 0.81
CA MET A 49 -2.91 4.38 0.31
C MET A 49 -2.75 4.72 -1.17
N LEU A 50 -3.82 4.57 -1.95
CA LEU A 50 -3.89 4.91 -3.36
C LEU A 50 -4.75 6.16 -3.56
N PHE A 51 -4.35 6.99 -4.52
CA PHE A 51 -5.02 8.23 -4.87
C PHE A 51 -5.10 8.41 -6.38
N HIS A 52 -6.18 9.02 -6.85
CA HIS A 52 -6.32 9.55 -8.21
C HIS A 52 -6.56 11.05 -8.10
N GLN A 53 -5.66 11.87 -8.66
CA GLN A 53 -5.77 13.33 -8.65
C GLN A 53 -6.06 13.92 -7.24
N GLY A 54 -5.44 13.34 -6.21
CA GLY A 54 -5.58 13.75 -4.81
C GLY A 54 -6.82 13.18 -4.09
N ASP A 55 -7.71 12.49 -4.80
CA ASP A 55 -8.84 11.76 -4.21
C ASP A 55 -8.42 10.37 -3.77
N TYR A 56 -8.80 9.99 -2.56
CA TYR A 56 -8.47 8.70 -1.97
C TYR A 56 -9.29 7.57 -2.60
N LEU A 57 -8.61 6.51 -3.03
CA LEU A 57 -9.23 5.35 -3.70
C LEU A 57 -9.29 4.09 -2.84
N GLY A 58 -8.51 4.01 -1.76
CA GLY A 58 -8.38 2.81 -0.94
C GLY A 58 -6.93 2.47 -0.67
N THR A 59 -6.65 1.20 -0.39
CA THR A 59 -5.31 0.69 -0.08
C THR A 59 -4.90 -0.41 -1.05
N THR A 60 -3.60 -0.63 -1.16
CA THR A 60 -3.10 -1.75 -1.96
C THR A 60 -3.42 -3.10 -1.31
N THR A 61 -3.50 -3.17 0.02
CA THR A 61 -3.91 -4.38 0.75
C THR A 61 -4.97 -4.07 1.79
N SER A 62 -5.90 -5.00 2.02
CA SER A 62 -6.97 -4.83 3.03
C SER A 62 -6.46 -4.76 4.47
N LYS A 63 -5.25 -5.28 4.72
CA LYS A 63 -4.57 -5.26 6.01
C LYS A 63 -3.15 -4.70 5.85
N PRO A 64 -2.58 -4.12 6.92
CA PRO A 64 -1.20 -3.66 6.90
C PRO A 64 -0.19 -4.80 6.74
N ILE A 65 0.95 -4.50 6.11
CA ILE A 65 2.05 -5.43 5.87
C ILE A 65 3.18 -5.16 6.86
N GLY A 66 3.79 -6.21 7.42
CA GLY A 66 4.90 -6.09 8.38
C GLY A 66 6.23 -5.61 7.80
N PHE A 67 6.29 -5.37 6.48
CA PHE A 67 7.49 -5.00 5.73
C PHE A 67 7.18 -3.80 4.83
N HIS A 68 8.22 -3.00 4.53
CA HIS A 68 8.08 -1.89 3.61
C HIS A 68 7.74 -2.41 2.20
N PRO A 69 6.66 -1.93 1.56
CA PRO A 69 6.33 -2.33 0.19
C PRO A 69 7.34 -1.74 -0.79
N ALA A 70 7.90 -2.55 -1.68
CA ALA A 70 8.73 -2.02 -2.77
C ALA A 70 7.81 -1.64 -3.93
N THR A 71 7.62 -0.32 -4.13
CA THR A 71 6.64 0.21 -5.09
C THR A 71 7.34 0.90 -6.24
N GLN A 72 6.93 0.55 -7.45
CA GLN A 72 7.46 1.13 -8.68
C GLN A 72 6.30 1.65 -9.54
N ARG A 73 6.44 2.89 -10.01
CA ARG A 73 5.57 3.44 -11.06
C ARG A 73 5.87 2.77 -12.39
N LEU A 74 4.84 2.20 -13.03
CA LEU A 74 4.96 1.60 -14.36
C LEU A 74 4.51 2.59 -15.44
N THR A 75 3.40 3.28 -15.20
CA THR A 75 2.83 4.33 -16.05
C THR A 75 2.20 5.43 -15.17
N ASP A 76 1.59 6.44 -15.76
CA ASP A 76 0.89 7.50 -15.03
C ASP A 76 -0.30 6.96 -14.22
N SER A 77 -0.96 5.91 -14.73
CA SER A 77 -2.15 5.29 -14.14
C SER A 77 -1.90 3.92 -13.50
N SER A 78 -0.67 3.40 -13.49
CA SER A 78 -0.39 2.06 -12.96
C SER A 78 0.90 1.94 -12.16
N ILE A 79 0.86 1.18 -11.07
CA ILE A 79 2.00 0.87 -10.22
C ILE A 79 2.14 -0.65 -10.03
N GLN A 80 3.37 -1.09 -9.76
CA GLN A 80 3.65 -2.44 -9.27
C GLN A 80 4.15 -2.37 -7.84
N VAL A 81 3.60 -3.23 -6.99
CA VAL A 81 4.01 -3.37 -5.60
C VAL A 81 4.53 -4.78 -5.38
N THR A 82 5.75 -4.88 -4.88
CA THR A 82 6.33 -6.14 -4.40
C THR A 82 6.29 -6.16 -2.89
N TYR A 83 5.51 -7.10 -2.35
CA TYR A 83 5.38 -7.33 -0.92
C TYR A 83 6.39 -8.37 -0.46
N THR A 84 7.04 -8.10 0.67
CA THR A 84 7.85 -9.08 1.39
C THR A 84 7.03 -9.66 2.52
N TYR A 85 7.10 -10.98 2.71
CA TYR A 85 6.50 -11.67 3.84
C TYR A 85 7.39 -12.83 4.31
N VAL A 86 7.15 -13.29 5.55
CA VAL A 86 7.83 -14.42 6.17
C VAL A 86 7.20 -15.72 5.67
N GLU A 87 8.01 -16.69 5.25
CA GLU A 87 7.55 -18.03 4.87
C GLU A 87 7.84 -19.06 5.96
N GLY A 88 6.84 -19.87 6.32
CA GLY A 88 7.00 -20.90 7.35
C GLY A 88 7.47 -20.32 8.68
N ASP A 89 8.58 -20.84 9.19
CA ASP A 89 9.19 -20.46 10.47
C ASP A 89 10.37 -19.47 10.30
N GLU A 90 10.47 -18.77 9.17
CA GLU A 90 11.53 -17.76 8.94
C GLU A 90 11.46 -16.63 9.99
N SER A 91 12.62 -16.07 10.34
CA SER A 91 12.68 -14.82 11.11
C SER A 91 12.38 -13.61 10.21
N ASN A 92 11.95 -12.49 10.79
CA ASN A 92 11.71 -11.26 10.01
C ASN A 92 12.95 -10.79 9.24
N ALA A 93 14.14 -10.99 9.80
CA ALA A 93 15.41 -10.63 9.15
C ALA A 93 15.72 -11.51 7.93
N GLU A 94 15.10 -12.69 7.86
CA GLU A 94 15.34 -13.70 6.82
C GLU A 94 14.15 -13.83 5.86
N ALA A 95 13.15 -12.94 5.92
CA ALA A 95 11.93 -13.03 5.14
C ALA A 95 12.19 -13.05 3.61
N ARG A 96 11.94 -14.20 2.98
CA ARG A 96 12.15 -14.41 1.53
C ARG A 96 10.89 -14.41 0.69
N GLY A 97 9.72 -14.60 1.28
CA GLY A 97 8.44 -14.59 0.56
C GLY A 97 8.24 -13.30 -0.24
N ARG A 98 7.81 -13.43 -1.49
CA ARG A 98 7.51 -12.30 -2.39
C ARG A 98 6.17 -12.51 -3.05
N ALA A 99 5.31 -11.49 -2.99
CA ALA A 99 4.07 -11.43 -3.75
C ALA A 99 4.08 -10.14 -4.56
N VAL A 100 3.75 -10.23 -5.85
CA VAL A 100 3.80 -9.09 -6.77
C VAL A 100 2.39 -8.78 -7.24
N SER A 101 1.96 -7.54 -6.99
CA SER A 101 0.67 -7.01 -7.45
C SER A 101 0.87 -5.82 -8.37
N THR A 102 -0.03 -5.66 -9.32
CA THR A 102 -0.18 -4.45 -10.15
C THR A 102 -1.53 -3.82 -9.86
N TYR A 103 -1.52 -2.51 -9.68
CA TYR A 103 -2.71 -1.68 -9.48
C TYR A 103 -2.79 -0.67 -10.60
N THR A 104 -3.92 -0.62 -11.28
CA THR A 104 -4.15 0.29 -12.40
C THR A 104 -5.45 1.07 -12.17
N TRP A 105 -5.39 2.39 -12.30
CA TRP A 105 -6.58 3.22 -12.36
C TRP A 105 -7.40 2.89 -13.61
N ASN A 106 -8.66 2.53 -13.42
CA ASN A 106 -9.62 2.26 -14.48
C ASN A 106 -10.62 3.44 -14.55
N PRO A 107 -10.57 4.27 -15.61
CA PRO A 107 -11.46 5.41 -15.75
C PRO A 107 -12.90 5.02 -16.09
N ASP A 108 -13.15 3.81 -16.61
CA ASP A 108 -14.50 3.37 -16.98
C ASP A 108 -15.32 2.98 -15.74
N THR A 109 -14.66 2.46 -14.70
CA THR A 109 -15.29 2.05 -13.43
C THR A 109 -14.99 3.01 -12.28
N GLU A 110 -14.17 4.03 -12.51
CA GLU A 110 -13.67 4.97 -11.51
C GLU A 110 -13.08 4.25 -10.28
N SER A 111 -12.31 3.19 -10.53
CA SER A 111 -11.77 2.32 -9.48
C SER A 111 -10.37 1.79 -9.81
N ILE A 112 -9.77 1.07 -8.86
CA ILE A 112 -8.52 0.35 -9.07
C ILE A 112 -8.81 -1.06 -9.57
N ASP A 113 -8.24 -1.41 -10.71
CA ASP A 113 -8.09 -2.80 -11.14
C ASP A 113 -6.84 -3.40 -10.50
N HIS A 114 -6.98 -4.59 -9.92
CA HIS A 114 -5.89 -5.36 -9.35
C HIS A 114 -5.58 -6.58 -10.20
N ALA A 115 -4.29 -6.86 -10.35
CA ALA A 115 -3.78 -8.10 -10.93
C ALA A 115 -2.56 -8.60 -10.14
N GLY A 116 -2.31 -9.91 -10.20
CA GLY A 116 -1.18 -10.55 -9.53
C GLY A 116 -1.56 -11.11 -8.16
N GLU A 117 -0.58 -11.16 -7.27
CA GLU A 117 -0.64 -11.89 -6.01
C GLU A 117 -0.55 -10.96 -4.81
N TRP A 118 -1.40 -11.21 -3.81
CA TRP A 118 -1.23 -10.68 -2.46
C TRP A 118 -0.45 -11.65 -1.58
N PRO A 119 0.21 -11.16 -0.52
CA PRO A 119 0.78 -12.02 0.51
C PRO A 119 -0.26 -12.99 1.09
N PRO A 120 0.14 -14.18 1.58
CA PRO A 120 -0.78 -15.13 2.18
C PRO A 120 -1.63 -14.53 3.32
N GLY A 121 -2.95 -14.79 3.29
CA GLY A 121 -3.89 -14.32 4.32
C GLY A 121 -4.32 -12.85 4.19
N ILE A 122 -3.95 -12.21 3.07
CA ILE A 122 -4.25 -10.82 2.74
C ILE A 122 -4.98 -10.76 1.40
N GLY A 123 -6.01 -9.91 1.35
CA GLY A 123 -6.92 -9.68 0.23
C GLY A 123 -8.01 -8.72 0.66
#